data_AF-A0A538GSY7-F1
#
_entry.id   AF-A0A538GSY7-F1
#
_cell.length_a   1.000
_cell.length_b   1.000
_cell.length_c   1.000
_cell.angle_alpha   90.00
_cell.angle_beta   90.00
_cell.angle_gamma   90.00
#
_symmetry.space_group_name_H-M   'P 1'
#
loop_
_entity.id
_entity.type
_entity.pdbx_description
1 polymer ?
#
loop_
_entity_poly.entity_id
_entity_poly.type
_entity_poly.pdbx_seq_one_letter_code
_entity_poly.pdbx_strand_id
1 'polypeptide(L)'
;MRRSILACGLLLAFAGMATAAAAATASQNSESSPSTTPSTGTTVATTEAQTGPSRWELRTAAAWRRHIRRFRSGTRHWLTVMYGRPPANVSRSLSARSLSARSFGRLRRLERRWRHVAHRTRWRANHPPYFRAWLCIHRYEGSWADSGSPYWGGLQMDLSFQQTYGGWLLRHKGTADHWSPLEQIWVAVRASHSRGFSPWPSTARDCGVY
;
A
#
# COMPACT_ATOMS: atom_id res chain seq x y z
N MET A 1 -38.05 32.74 -8.91
CA MET A 1 -37.64 33.78 -7.96
C MET A 1 -36.39 33.31 -7.22
N ARG A 2 -35.33 34.14 -7.28
CA ARG A 2 -34.16 34.28 -6.38
C ARG A 2 -33.37 33.04 -5.93
N ARG A 3 -32.12 33.03 -6.40
CA ARG A 3 -30.95 32.22 -6.02
C ARG A 3 -30.47 32.60 -4.60
N SER A 4 -29.86 31.65 -3.89
CA SER A 4 -28.85 31.95 -2.84
C SER A 4 -27.76 30.88 -2.80
N ILE A 5 -26.57 31.30 -3.23
CA ILE A 5 -25.29 30.62 -3.13
C ILE A 5 -24.63 31.17 -1.86
N LEU A 6 -24.19 30.30 -0.94
CA LEU A 6 -23.33 30.66 0.18
C LEU A 6 -22.01 29.91 0.04
N ALA A 7 -21.05 30.60 -0.56
CA ALA A 7 -19.63 30.29 -0.46
C ALA A 7 -19.11 30.94 0.82
N CYS A 8 -18.52 30.15 1.72
CA CYS A 8 -17.76 30.66 2.85
C CYS A 8 -16.31 30.20 2.67
N GLY A 9 -15.44 31.17 2.43
CA GLY A 9 -14.02 30.97 2.20
C GLY A 9 -13.30 30.58 3.47
N LEU A 10 -12.29 29.70 3.34
CA LEU A 10 -11.30 29.46 4.36
C LEU A 10 -9.92 29.67 3.74
N LEU A 11 -9.39 30.88 3.92
CA LEU A 11 -7.98 31.20 3.73
C LEU A 11 -7.34 31.19 5.12
N LEU A 12 -6.49 30.20 5.38
CA LEU A 12 -5.53 30.25 6.48
C LEU A 12 -4.13 30.09 5.93
N ALA A 13 -3.38 31.19 6.03
CA ALA A 13 -1.96 31.29 5.76
C ALA A 13 -1.16 30.52 6.81
N PHE A 14 -0.20 29.71 6.37
CA PHE A 14 0.89 29.22 7.20
C PHE A 14 2.19 29.86 6.71
N ALA A 15 2.61 30.91 7.40
CA ALA A 15 3.97 31.44 7.35
C ALA A 15 4.71 31.00 8.61
N GLY A 16 5.95 30.57 8.44
CA GLY A 16 6.94 30.50 9.51
C GLY A 16 7.30 29.09 9.98
N MET A 17 8.43 28.58 9.51
CA MET A 17 9.40 27.91 10.40
C MET A 17 10.80 28.03 9.81
N ALA A 18 11.70 28.49 10.68
CA ALA A 18 13.10 28.82 10.46
C ALA A 18 13.96 27.62 10.08
N THR A 19 15.09 27.89 9.40
CA THR A 19 16.33 27.15 9.62
C THR A 19 17.53 28.07 9.37
N ALA A 20 18.25 28.39 10.46
CA ALA A 20 19.64 28.76 10.40
C ALA A 20 20.46 27.52 10.77
N ALA A 21 21.48 27.20 9.97
CA ALA A 21 22.60 26.38 10.39
C ALA A 21 23.80 26.71 9.49
N ALA A 22 24.80 27.34 10.11
CA ALA A 22 26.13 27.52 9.55
C ALA A 22 26.92 26.21 9.62
N ALA A 23 27.77 25.96 8.63
CA ALA A 23 29.02 25.21 8.81
C ALA A 23 29.98 25.53 7.67
N ALA A 24 31.08 26.18 8.03
CA ALA A 24 32.23 26.47 7.20
C ALA A 24 33.00 25.19 6.84
N THR A 25 33.60 25.14 5.64
CA THR A 25 34.82 24.37 5.35
C THR A 25 35.44 24.82 4.02
N ALA A 26 36.64 25.41 4.09
CA ALA A 26 37.65 25.40 3.03
C ALA A 26 38.99 25.73 3.74
N SER A 27 39.86 24.74 3.98
CA SER A 27 40.86 24.20 3.05
C SER A 27 42.10 25.08 2.97
N GLN A 28 43.18 24.64 3.63
CA GLN A 28 44.56 24.80 3.12
C GLN A 28 45.41 23.61 3.58
N ASN A 29 45.86 22.84 2.60
CA ASN A 29 47.02 21.95 2.70
C ASN A 29 48.29 22.79 2.63
N SER A 30 49.32 22.44 3.40
CA SER A 30 50.71 22.69 3.02
C SER A 30 51.62 21.65 3.63
N GLU A 31 52.57 21.27 2.80
CA GLU A 31 53.38 20.07 2.73
C GLU A 31 54.75 20.32 3.39
N SER A 32 55.32 19.33 4.08
CA SER A 32 56.78 19.19 4.21
C SER A 32 57.17 17.83 4.80
N SER A 33 57.98 17.10 4.04
CA SER A 33 58.77 15.91 4.43
C SER A 33 60.16 16.34 4.96
N PRO A 34 61.09 15.43 5.26
CA PRO A 34 61.04 14.31 6.22
C PRO A 34 62.24 14.37 7.20
N SER A 35 62.18 13.63 8.31
CA SER A 35 63.39 13.31 9.08
C SER A 35 63.33 11.93 9.75
N THR A 36 64.42 11.22 9.54
CA THR A 36 64.73 9.82 9.84
C THR A 36 65.08 9.59 11.30
N THR A 37 64.53 8.56 11.96
CA THR A 37 65.24 7.66 12.91
C THR A 37 64.39 6.41 13.17
N PRO A 38 64.96 5.19 13.23
CA PRO A 38 64.20 3.97 13.48
C PRO A 38 63.99 3.77 14.99
N SER A 39 62.73 3.79 15.42
CA SER A 39 62.33 3.35 16.76
C SER A 39 61.54 2.05 16.68
N THR A 40 62.06 1.06 17.40
CA THR A 40 61.49 -0.24 17.76
C THR A 40 60.00 -0.13 18.07
N GLY A 41 59.16 -0.53 17.10
CA GLY A 41 57.71 -0.44 17.20
C GLY A 41 57.10 -1.78 17.57
N THR A 42 56.76 -1.93 18.85
CA THR A 42 55.76 -2.84 19.40
C THR A 42 54.65 -3.17 18.41
N THR A 43 54.42 -4.45 18.15
CA THR A 43 53.24 -4.99 17.47
C THR A 43 52.01 -4.65 18.31
N VAL A 44 51.45 -3.45 18.13
CA VAL A 44 50.11 -3.12 18.60
C VAL A 44 49.14 -3.88 17.71
N ALA A 45 48.66 -5.02 18.20
CA ALA A 45 47.49 -5.66 17.65
C ALA A 45 46.33 -4.66 17.74
N THR A 46 46.04 -3.97 16.63
CA THR A 46 44.80 -3.23 16.46
C THR A 46 43.67 -4.24 16.41
N THR A 47 43.13 -4.57 17.58
CA THR A 47 41.84 -5.25 17.71
C THR A 47 40.80 -4.29 17.15
N GLU A 48 40.50 -4.39 15.86
CA GLU A 48 39.37 -3.71 15.23
C GLU A 48 38.11 -4.08 16.01
N ALA A 49 37.69 -3.17 16.88
CA ALA A 49 36.45 -3.30 17.62
C ALA A 49 35.33 -3.45 16.60
N GLN A 50 34.80 -4.67 16.48
CA GLN A 50 33.60 -4.98 15.70
C GLN A 50 32.48 -4.07 16.19
N THR A 51 32.34 -2.92 15.53
CA THR A 51 31.42 -1.90 15.96
C THR A 51 30.04 -2.42 15.56
N GLY A 52 29.26 -2.85 16.56
CA GLY A 52 27.90 -3.30 16.34
C GLY A 52 27.06 -2.24 15.63
N PRO A 53 25.89 -2.62 15.07
CA PRO A 53 25.03 -1.68 14.37
C PRO A 53 24.66 -0.50 15.27
N SER A 54 24.82 0.70 14.74
CA SER A 54 24.45 1.94 15.38
C SER A 54 22.95 2.00 15.73
N ARG A 55 22.58 2.85 16.69
CA ARG A 55 21.18 3.08 17.08
C ARG A 55 20.30 3.52 15.90
N TRP A 56 20.86 4.31 14.97
CA TRP A 56 20.14 4.78 13.78
C TRP A 56 19.88 3.63 12.79
N GLU A 57 20.82 2.70 12.63
CA GLU A 57 20.65 1.50 11.80
C GLU A 57 19.57 0.59 12.36
N LEU A 58 19.56 0.37 13.68
CA LEU A 58 18.54 -0.44 14.35
C LEU A 58 17.13 0.14 14.15
N ARG A 59 16.97 1.46 14.35
CA ARG A 59 15.68 2.16 14.13
C ARG A 59 15.24 2.08 12.67
N THR A 60 16.16 2.29 11.74
CA THR A 60 15.88 2.24 10.30
C THR A 60 15.50 0.83 9.86
N ALA A 61 16.23 -0.18 10.33
CA ALA A 61 15.90 -1.57 10.07
C ALA A 61 14.52 -1.95 10.62
N ALA A 62 14.17 -1.50 11.83
CA ALA A 62 12.84 -1.70 12.40
C ALA A 62 11.74 -1.03 11.55
N ALA A 63 11.98 0.19 11.05
CA ALA A 63 11.05 0.89 10.16
C ALA A 63 10.85 0.14 8.84
N TRP A 64 11.92 -0.31 8.18
CA TRP A 64 11.83 -1.10 6.96
C TRP A 64 11.09 -2.42 7.17
N ARG A 65 11.30 -3.10 8.30
CA ARG A 65 10.52 -4.32 8.63
C ARG A 65 9.04 -4.02 8.78
N ARG A 66 8.64 -2.88 9.36
CA ARG A 66 7.23 -2.45 9.42
C ARG A 66 6.68 -2.15 8.03
N HIS A 67 7.43 -1.43 7.19
CA HIS A 67 7.03 -1.16 5.80
C HIS A 67 6.81 -2.44 5.01
N ILE A 68 7.76 -3.38 5.06
CA ILE A 68 7.65 -4.67 4.37
C ILE A 68 6.41 -5.42 4.83
N ARG A 69 6.12 -5.46 6.14
CA ARG A 69 4.89 -6.09 6.66
C ARG A 69 3.62 -5.44 6.10
N ARG A 70 3.56 -4.10 6.09
CA ARG A 70 2.42 -3.34 5.54
C ARG A 70 2.25 -3.54 4.03
N PHE A 71 3.33 -3.49 3.26
CA PHE A 71 3.30 -3.74 1.82
C PHE A 71 2.80 -5.14 1.49
N ARG A 72 3.25 -6.13 2.27
CA ARG A 72 2.82 -7.51 2.14
C ARG A 72 1.34 -7.71 2.48
N SER A 73 0.88 -7.16 3.60
CA SER A 73 -0.54 -7.30 3.99
C SER A 73 -1.46 -6.63 2.96
N GLY A 74 -1.12 -5.41 2.53
CA GLY A 74 -1.87 -4.69 1.48
C GLY A 74 -1.86 -5.44 0.14
N THR A 75 -0.70 -5.98 -0.27
CA THR A 75 -0.59 -6.80 -1.49
C THR A 75 -1.46 -8.04 -1.39
N ARG A 76 -1.37 -8.79 -0.29
CA ARG A 76 -2.17 -10.01 -0.08
C ARG A 76 -3.66 -9.69 -0.12
N HIS A 77 -4.08 -8.63 0.56
CA HIS A 77 -5.46 -8.18 0.57
C HIS A 77 -5.97 -7.91 -0.85
N TRP A 78 -5.32 -7.03 -1.62
CA TRP A 78 -5.78 -6.69 -2.97
C TRP A 78 -5.70 -7.85 -3.96
N LEU A 79 -4.68 -8.71 -3.88
CA LEU A 79 -4.66 -9.93 -4.71
C LEU A 79 -5.83 -10.87 -4.36
N THR A 80 -6.16 -11.00 -3.08
CA THR A 80 -7.33 -11.79 -2.65
C THR A 80 -8.62 -11.17 -3.15
N VAL A 81 -8.76 -9.86 -3.02
CA VAL A 81 -9.94 -9.11 -3.48
C VAL A 81 -10.06 -9.11 -4.99
N MET A 82 -8.99 -9.21 -5.78
CA MET A 82 -9.10 -9.30 -7.24
C MET A 82 -9.41 -10.74 -7.69
N TYR A 83 -8.73 -11.73 -7.12
CA TYR A 83 -8.77 -13.13 -7.59
C TYR A 83 -9.68 -14.05 -6.78
N GLY A 84 -10.36 -13.55 -5.75
CA GLY A 84 -11.28 -14.30 -4.89
C GLY A 84 -10.62 -15.23 -3.86
N ARG A 85 -9.30 -15.45 -3.93
CA ARG A 85 -8.55 -16.34 -3.04
C ARG A 85 -7.19 -15.79 -2.60
N PRO A 86 -6.77 -16.03 -1.35
CA PRO A 86 -5.45 -15.63 -0.91
C PRO A 86 -4.35 -16.34 -1.72
N PRO A 87 -3.31 -15.62 -2.17
CA PRO A 87 -2.22 -16.26 -2.92
C PRO A 87 -1.44 -17.23 -2.00
N ALA A 88 -1.43 -18.52 -2.37
CA ALA A 88 -0.78 -19.59 -1.60
C ALA A 88 0.73 -19.33 -1.35
N ASN A 89 1.41 -18.72 -2.33
CA ASN A 89 2.86 -18.61 -2.35
C ASN A 89 3.43 -17.29 -1.82
N VAL A 90 2.59 -16.29 -1.49
CA VAL A 90 3.11 -15.10 -0.82
C VAL A 90 3.72 -15.50 0.51
N SER A 91 3.16 -16.48 1.23
CA SER A 91 3.62 -16.99 2.54
C SER A 91 4.98 -17.72 2.55
N ARG A 92 5.51 -18.19 1.42
CA ARG A 92 6.78 -18.95 1.38
C ARG A 92 8.02 -18.06 1.15
N SER A 93 7.87 -16.94 0.44
CA SER A 93 8.90 -15.87 0.30
C SER A 93 9.16 -15.10 1.60
N LEU A 94 8.70 -15.63 2.73
CA LEU A 94 8.03 -14.87 3.76
C LEU A 94 8.37 -15.34 5.17
N SER A 95 9.33 -16.27 5.28
CA SER A 95 9.83 -16.75 6.55
C SER A 95 10.36 -15.57 7.38
N ALA A 96 10.19 -15.65 8.70
CA ALA A 96 10.84 -14.74 9.64
C ALA A 96 12.36 -14.60 9.33
N ARG A 97 12.97 -15.65 8.77
CA ARG A 97 14.33 -15.70 8.22
C ARG A 97 14.67 -14.62 7.18
N SER A 98 13.71 -14.15 6.37
CA SER A 98 13.98 -13.08 5.39
C SER A 98 13.96 -11.68 6.04
N LEU A 99 13.19 -11.51 7.11
CA LEU A 99 13.09 -10.26 7.89
C LEU A 99 14.13 -10.19 9.00
N SER A 100 14.68 -11.32 9.41
CA SER A 100 15.83 -11.45 10.31
C SER A 100 17.17 -11.23 9.60
N ALA A 101 17.17 -10.74 8.35
CA ALA A 101 18.39 -10.38 7.64
C ALA A 101 19.24 -9.46 8.52
N ARG A 102 20.42 -9.95 8.93
CA ARG A 102 21.41 -9.18 9.71
C ARG A 102 22.05 -8.07 8.87
N SER A 103 22.07 -8.25 7.55
CA SER A 103 22.59 -7.26 6.60
C SER A 103 21.58 -6.15 6.32
N PHE A 104 21.95 -4.92 6.70
CA PHE A 104 21.20 -3.69 6.43
C PHE A 104 20.92 -3.49 4.93
N GLY A 105 21.92 -3.73 4.06
CA GLY A 105 21.77 -3.63 2.61
C GLY A 105 20.75 -4.60 2.01
N ARG A 106 20.68 -5.84 2.52
CA ARG A 106 19.66 -6.82 2.11
C ARG A 106 18.26 -6.36 2.49
N LEU A 107 18.09 -5.81 3.70
CA LEU A 107 16.80 -5.32 4.17
C LEU A 107 16.30 -4.12 3.34
N ARG A 108 17.20 -3.20 2.97
CA ARG A 108 16.90 -2.07 2.06
C ARG A 108 16.41 -2.55 0.69
N ARG A 109 17.09 -3.53 0.08
CA ARG A 109 16.67 -4.11 -1.21
C ARG A 109 15.31 -4.79 -1.11
N LEU A 110 15.08 -5.53 -0.02
CA LEU A 110 13.79 -6.19 0.23
C LEU A 110 12.66 -5.17 0.40
N GLU A 111 12.90 -4.09 1.13
CA GLU A 111 11.93 -3.00 1.30
C GLU A 111 11.55 -2.37 -0.04
N ARG A 112 12.54 -2.00 -0.86
CA ARG A 112 12.31 -1.43 -2.21
C ARG A 112 11.50 -2.38 -3.08
N ARG A 113 11.87 -3.66 -3.11
CA ARG A 113 11.14 -4.69 -3.88
C ARG A 113 9.68 -4.75 -3.47
N TRP A 114 9.39 -4.84 -2.17
CA TRP A 114 8.01 -4.91 -1.68
C TRP A 114 7.24 -3.62 -1.90
N ARG A 115 7.90 -2.47 -1.81
CA ARG A 115 7.30 -1.18 -2.17
C ARG A 115 6.81 -1.18 -3.63
N HIS A 116 7.66 -1.63 -4.57
CA HIS A 116 7.29 -1.70 -5.99
C HIS A 116 6.14 -2.68 -6.24
N VAL A 117 6.17 -3.86 -5.62
CA VAL A 117 5.09 -4.87 -5.75
C VAL A 117 3.77 -4.32 -5.19
N ALA A 118 3.81 -3.71 -4.00
CA ALA A 118 2.62 -3.14 -3.38
C ALA A 118 2.06 -1.98 -4.21
N HIS A 119 2.91 -1.10 -4.74
CA HIS A 119 2.49 -0.01 -5.62
C HIS A 119 1.82 -0.54 -6.88
N ARG A 120 2.42 -1.52 -7.57
CA ARG A 120 1.82 -2.14 -8.77
C ARG A 120 0.49 -2.82 -8.47
N THR A 121 0.41 -3.55 -7.36
CA THR A 121 -0.82 -4.23 -6.95
C THR A 121 -1.92 -3.23 -6.62
N ARG A 122 -1.58 -2.16 -5.87
CA ARG A 122 -2.50 -1.07 -5.55
C ARG A 122 -2.96 -0.36 -6.82
N TRP A 123 -2.05 -0.07 -7.75
CA TRP A 123 -2.40 0.53 -9.03
C TRP A 123 -3.43 -0.33 -9.76
N ARG A 124 -3.18 -1.62 -9.95
CA ARG A 124 -4.16 -2.55 -10.57
C ARG A 124 -5.51 -2.56 -9.85
N ALA A 125 -5.48 -2.62 -8.51
CA ALA A 125 -6.70 -2.60 -7.73
C ALA A 125 -7.55 -1.35 -7.98
N ASN A 126 -6.93 -0.17 -8.17
CA ASN A 126 -7.64 1.08 -8.46
C ASN A 126 -8.08 1.23 -9.93
N HIS A 127 -7.75 0.27 -10.80
CA HIS A 127 -8.13 0.28 -12.22
C HIS A 127 -8.87 -1.01 -12.58
N PRO A 128 -10.04 -1.28 -11.98
CA PRO A 128 -10.83 -2.44 -12.34
C PRO A 128 -11.35 -2.31 -13.79
N PRO A 129 -11.49 -3.41 -14.54
CA PRO A 129 -12.18 -3.42 -15.83
C PRO A 129 -13.59 -2.82 -15.71
N TYR A 130 -13.99 -2.04 -16.71
CA TYR A 130 -15.30 -1.38 -16.75
C TYR A 130 -15.62 -0.49 -15.54
N PHE A 131 -14.60 0.11 -14.89
CA PHE A 131 -14.80 0.94 -13.69
C PHE A 131 -15.91 1.98 -13.82
N ARG A 132 -15.96 2.70 -14.95
CA ARG A 132 -16.98 3.72 -15.22
C ARG A 132 -18.39 3.15 -15.31
N ALA A 133 -18.54 1.95 -15.88
CA ALA A 133 -19.83 1.28 -15.97
C ALA A 133 -20.31 0.83 -14.59
N TRP A 134 -19.42 0.29 -13.75
CA TRP A 134 -19.76 -0.06 -12.37
C TRP A 134 -20.21 1.16 -11.55
N LEU A 135 -19.56 2.31 -11.73
CA LEU A 135 -20.00 3.56 -11.10
C LEU A 135 -21.35 4.04 -11.64
N CYS A 136 -21.63 3.83 -12.94
CA CYS A 136 -22.93 4.14 -13.52
C CYS A 136 -24.03 3.25 -12.95
N ILE A 137 -23.82 1.93 -12.89
CA ILE A 137 -24.75 0.96 -12.30
C ILE A 137 -25.03 1.35 -10.85
N HIS A 138 -23.97 1.55 -10.06
CA HIS A 138 -24.11 1.97 -8.66
C HIS A 138 -25.02 3.18 -8.45
N ARG A 139 -24.95 4.19 -9.35
CA ARG A 139 -25.79 5.40 -9.28
C ARG A 139 -27.29 5.08 -9.30
N TYR A 140 -27.69 3.99 -9.95
CA TYR A 140 -29.08 3.55 -10.04
C TYR A 140 -29.46 2.51 -9.00
N GLU A 141 -28.49 1.76 -8.47
CA GLU A 141 -28.75 0.61 -7.59
C GLU A 141 -28.93 1.00 -6.12
N GLY A 142 -27.97 1.70 -5.51
CA GLY A 142 -28.07 1.98 -4.07
C GLY A 142 -26.82 2.60 -3.46
N SER A 143 -26.89 2.95 -2.18
CA SER A 143 -25.74 3.49 -1.42
C SER A 143 -24.66 2.42 -1.22
N TRP A 144 -23.38 2.80 -1.22
CA TRP A 144 -22.29 1.86 -0.94
C TRP A 144 -22.41 1.15 0.41
N ALA A 145 -23.08 1.79 1.38
CA ALA A 145 -23.30 1.28 2.73
C ALA A 145 -24.76 0.86 2.95
N ASP A 146 -25.52 0.56 1.90
CA ASP A 146 -26.90 0.10 2.04
C ASP A 146 -26.97 -1.28 2.72
N SER A 147 -27.56 -1.31 3.90
CA SER A 147 -27.74 -2.52 4.72
C SER A 147 -29.12 -3.19 4.52
N GLY A 148 -29.93 -2.69 3.58
CA GLY A 148 -31.30 -3.10 3.32
C GLY A 148 -31.46 -4.48 2.70
N SER A 149 -31.49 -5.53 3.52
CA SER A 149 -31.85 -6.89 3.11
C SER A 149 -33.09 -6.89 2.18
N PRO A 150 -33.09 -7.66 1.07
CA PRO A 150 -32.20 -8.80 0.76
C PRO A 150 -31.00 -8.48 -0.15
N TYR A 151 -30.69 -7.21 -0.39
CA TYR A 151 -29.57 -6.78 -1.24
C TYR A 151 -28.69 -5.78 -0.48
N TRP A 152 -27.37 -5.93 -0.56
CA TRP A 152 -26.44 -5.11 0.22
C TRP A 152 -25.46 -4.34 -0.65
N GLY A 153 -25.08 -3.17 -0.16
CA GLY A 153 -24.07 -2.31 -0.74
C GLY A 153 -24.49 -1.65 -2.05
N GLY A 154 -23.59 -0.88 -2.64
CA GLY A 154 -23.90 0.04 -3.72
C GLY A 154 -24.20 -0.62 -5.07
N LEU A 155 -23.99 -1.93 -5.17
CA LEU A 155 -24.34 -2.73 -6.35
C LEU A 155 -25.44 -3.76 -6.03
N GLN A 156 -26.15 -3.59 -4.90
CA GLN A 156 -27.31 -4.40 -4.52
C GLN A 156 -27.07 -5.91 -4.69
N MET A 157 -26.03 -6.44 -4.03
CA MET A 157 -25.67 -7.86 -4.15
C MET A 157 -26.41 -8.71 -3.13
N ASP A 158 -27.12 -9.76 -3.55
CA ASP A 158 -27.73 -10.73 -2.62
C ASP A 158 -26.67 -11.65 -1.95
N LEU A 159 -27.08 -12.40 -0.92
CA LEU A 159 -26.17 -13.29 -0.19
C LEU A 159 -25.56 -14.39 -1.07
N SER A 160 -26.31 -14.98 -2.00
CA SER A 160 -25.80 -16.04 -2.88
C SER A 160 -24.72 -15.50 -3.83
N PHE A 161 -24.91 -14.28 -4.33
CA PHE A 161 -23.94 -13.55 -5.15
C PHE A 161 -22.67 -13.26 -4.34
N GLN A 162 -22.84 -12.75 -3.12
CA GLN A 162 -21.75 -12.45 -2.21
C GLN A 162 -20.98 -13.71 -1.80
N GLN A 163 -21.66 -14.84 -1.57
CA GLN A 163 -21.02 -16.13 -1.27
C GLN A 163 -20.19 -16.62 -2.46
N THR A 164 -20.77 -16.58 -3.66
CA THR A 164 -20.17 -17.11 -4.89
C THR A 164 -18.95 -16.29 -5.30
N TYR A 165 -19.09 -14.97 -5.40
CA TYR A 165 -18.05 -14.12 -5.94
C TYR A 165 -17.24 -13.41 -4.85
N GLY A 166 -17.82 -13.14 -3.69
CA GLY A 166 -17.21 -12.37 -2.60
C GLY A 166 -16.88 -13.19 -1.35
N GLY A 167 -16.92 -14.53 -1.39
CA GLY A 167 -16.93 -15.36 -0.17
C GLY A 167 -15.80 -15.10 0.84
N TRP A 168 -14.60 -14.69 0.39
CA TRP A 168 -13.55 -14.27 1.33
C TRP A 168 -13.93 -12.99 2.08
N LEU A 169 -14.44 -11.96 1.40
CA LEU A 169 -14.91 -10.73 2.03
C LEU A 169 -16.09 -11.02 2.96
N LEU A 170 -17.07 -11.81 2.51
CA LEU A 170 -18.22 -12.18 3.31
C LEU A 170 -17.83 -12.80 4.66
N ARG A 171 -16.88 -13.74 4.66
CA ARG A 171 -16.39 -14.38 5.90
C ARG A 171 -15.61 -13.45 6.84
N HIS A 172 -14.99 -12.39 6.34
CA HIS A 172 -14.08 -11.54 7.14
C HIS A 172 -14.68 -10.16 7.48
N LYS A 173 -15.68 -9.71 6.74
CA LYS A 173 -16.30 -8.39 6.88
C LYS A 173 -17.81 -8.42 7.03
N GLY A 174 -18.47 -9.57 6.82
CA GLY A 174 -19.92 -9.61 6.70
C GLY A 174 -20.38 -9.17 5.30
N THR A 175 -21.60 -8.67 5.19
CA THR A 175 -22.25 -8.32 3.92
C THR A 175 -21.62 -7.13 3.20
N ALA A 176 -22.00 -6.91 1.94
CA ALA A 176 -21.37 -5.95 1.03
C ALA A 176 -21.37 -4.50 1.52
N ASP A 177 -22.30 -4.09 2.37
CA ASP A 177 -22.34 -2.79 3.05
C ASP A 177 -21.10 -2.52 3.93
N HIS A 178 -20.41 -3.58 4.38
CA HIS A 178 -19.16 -3.47 5.14
C HIS A 178 -17.91 -3.45 4.24
N TRP A 179 -18.08 -3.61 2.92
CA TRP A 179 -16.98 -3.64 1.96
C TRP A 179 -16.78 -2.24 1.38
N SER A 180 -15.52 -1.87 1.16
CA SER A 180 -15.22 -0.62 0.45
C SER A 180 -15.79 -0.67 -0.98
N PRO A 181 -16.11 0.49 -1.59
CA PRO A 181 -16.62 0.54 -2.96
C PRO A 181 -15.78 -0.26 -3.96
N LEU A 182 -14.46 -0.19 -3.83
CA LEU A 182 -13.54 -0.89 -4.71
C LEU A 182 -13.57 -2.41 -4.52
N GLU A 183 -13.79 -2.89 -3.29
CA GLU A 183 -13.99 -4.32 -3.02
C GLU A 183 -15.28 -4.83 -3.64
N GLN A 184 -16.39 -4.08 -3.50
CA GLN A 184 -17.66 -4.40 -4.15
C GLN A 184 -17.50 -4.46 -5.67
N ILE A 185 -16.85 -3.46 -6.27
CA ILE A 185 -16.59 -3.45 -7.72
C ILE A 185 -15.76 -4.66 -8.15
N TRP A 186 -14.71 -5.05 -7.41
CA TRP A 186 -13.94 -6.24 -7.78
C TRP A 186 -14.72 -7.55 -7.64
N VAL A 187 -15.69 -7.63 -6.74
CA VAL A 187 -16.63 -8.76 -6.66
C VAL A 187 -17.51 -8.80 -7.91
N ALA A 188 -18.01 -7.64 -8.35
CA ALA A 188 -18.80 -7.51 -9.58
C ALA A 188 -18.00 -7.83 -10.85
N VAL A 189 -16.74 -7.36 -10.94
CA VAL A 189 -15.80 -7.73 -12.01
C VAL A 189 -15.60 -9.25 -12.08
N ARG A 190 -15.51 -9.92 -10.93
CA ARG A 190 -15.42 -11.39 -10.94
C ARG A 190 -16.67 -12.04 -11.49
N ALA A 191 -17.85 -11.57 -11.10
CA ALA A 191 -19.10 -12.09 -11.61
C ALA A 191 -19.25 -11.85 -13.12
N SER A 192 -18.76 -10.72 -13.63
CA SER A 192 -18.90 -10.40 -15.06
C SER A 192 -18.11 -11.31 -15.98
N HIS A 193 -17.05 -11.96 -15.49
CA HIS A 193 -16.32 -12.96 -16.27
C HIS A 193 -17.17 -14.18 -16.65
N SER A 194 -18.20 -14.52 -15.87
CA SER A 194 -19.11 -15.65 -16.15
C SER A 194 -20.53 -15.23 -16.50
N ARG A 195 -21.02 -14.10 -15.97
CA ARG A 195 -22.41 -13.66 -16.11
C ARG A 195 -22.57 -12.38 -16.93
N GLY A 196 -21.48 -11.77 -17.39
CA GLY A 196 -21.50 -10.41 -17.94
C GLY A 196 -22.15 -9.43 -16.96
N PHE A 197 -22.97 -8.50 -17.47
CA PHE A 197 -23.72 -7.55 -16.65
C PHE A 197 -25.17 -7.99 -16.36
N SER A 198 -25.53 -9.25 -16.67
CA SER A 198 -26.88 -9.79 -16.47
C SER A 198 -27.46 -9.71 -15.04
N PRO A 199 -26.67 -9.66 -13.94
CA PRO A 199 -27.23 -9.42 -12.61
C PRO A 199 -27.88 -8.03 -12.43
N TRP A 200 -27.59 -7.10 -13.34
CA TRP A 200 -28.07 -5.71 -13.33
C TRP A 200 -28.75 -5.36 -14.66
N PRO A 201 -29.84 -6.03 -15.07
CA PRO A 201 -30.27 -6.06 -16.46
C PRO A 201 -30.81 -4.73 -17.00
N SER A 202 -31.55 -3.96 -16.19
CA SER A 202 -32.03 -2.62 -16.57
C SER A 202 -30.90 -1.60 -16.53
N THR A 203 -30.20 -1.52 -15.40
CA THR A 203 -29.16 -0.52 -15.17
C THR A 203 -27.94 -0.74 -16.06
N ALA A 204 -27.59 -1.98 -16.41
CA ALA A 204 -26.54 -2.26 -17.40
C ALA A 204 -26.90 -1.76 -18.81
N ARG A 205 -28.17 -1.82 -19.20
CA ARG A 205 -28.65 -1.25 -20.48
C ARG A 205 -28.59 0.28 -20.43
N ASP A 206 -29.07 0.88 -19.35
CA ASP A 206 -29.02 2.33 -19.15
C ASP A 206 -27.57 2.86 -19.12
N CYS A 207 -26.63 2.01 -18.69
CA CYS A 207 -25.20 2.29 -18.68
C CYS A 207 -24.45 1.84 -19.94
N GLY A 208 -25.12 1.27 -20.93
CA GLY A 208 -24.55 0.92 -22.24
C GLY A 208 -23.53 -0.24 -22.22
N VAL A 209 -23.69 -1.21 -21.30
CA VAL A 209 -22.76 -2.35 -21.13
C VAL A 209 -23.45 -3.72 -21.19
N TYR A 210 -24.68 -3.76 -21.69
CA TYR A 210 -25.46 -4.98 -21.85
C TYR A 210 -25.08 -5.73 -23.13
#